data_AF-A0A821ZBJ9-F1
#
_entry.id   AF-A0A821ZBJ9-F1
#
_cell.length_a   1.000
_cell.length_b   1.000
_cell.length_c   1.000
_cell.angle_alpha   90.00
_cell.angle_beta   90.00
_cell.angle_gamma   90.00
#
_symmetry.space_group_name_H-M   'P 1'
#
loop_
_entity.id
_entity.type
_entity.pdbx_description
1 polymer ?
#
loop_
_entity_poly.entity_id
_entity_poly.type
_entity_poly.pdbx_seq_one_letter_code
_entity_poly.pdbx_strand_id
1 'polypeptide(L)'
;MHGLELLIQLLNTTDTSNDNRYLASLALGAAFQGNPKVQSKGLNLGLVRYLLHLLNSGNDNTLKYRLVFTLSTLLRNFPQAQGSFLAHGGIETIVKIVDSTDSNNKMKLRVIQLMNDLIIEKDQATDDKRLVYEK
;
A
#
# COMPACT_ATOMS: atom_id res chain seq x y z
N MET A 1 -17.27 -8.06 9.74
CA MET A 1 -16.22 -7.09 9.33
C MET A 1 -16.79 -5.94 8.49
N HIS A 2 -18.00 -5.45 8.78
CA HIS A 2 -18.62 -4.35 8.00
C HIS A 2 -17.85 -3.02 8.08
N GLY A 3 -17.14 -2.77 9.19
CA GLY A 3 -16.34 -1.56 9.35
C GLY A 3 -15.23 -1.39 8.30
N LEU A 4 -14.58 -2.48 7.88
CA LEU A 4 -13.53 -2.41 6.86
C LEU A 4 -14.09 -2.02 5.49
N GLU A 5 -15.23 -2.59 5.11
CA GLU A 5 -15.91 -2.30 3.85
C GLU A 5 -16.38 -0.84 3.81
N LEU A 6 -16.91 -0.32 4.92
CA LEU A 6 -17.27 1.10 5.06
C LEU A 6 -16.05 2.02 4.89
N LEU A 7 -14.91 1.69 5.52
CA LEU A 7 -13.69 2.48 5.36
C LEU A 7 -13.17 2.48 3.92
N ILE A 8 -13.25 1.34 3.22
CA ILE A 8 -12.89 1.25 1.80
C ILE A 8 -13.87 2.06 0.94
N GLN A 9 -15.16 2.03 1.23
CA GLN A 9 -16.17 2.85 0.54
C GLN A 9 -15.94 4.35 0.75
N LEU A 10 -15.61 4.77 1.97
CA LEU A 10 -15.27 6.16 2.29
C LEU A 10 -14.02 6.63 1.53
N LEU A 11 -13.05 5.74 1.36
CA LEU A 11 -11.87 6.05 0.53
C LEU A 11 -12.27 6.21 -0.95
N ASN A 12 -13.21 5.38 -1.43
CA ASN A 12 -13.65 5.27 -2.83
C ASN A 12 -14.63 6.36 -3.32
N THR A 13 -15.31 7.05 -2.42
CA THR A 13 -16.44 7.92 -2.78
C THR A 13 -15.96 9.24 -3.39
N THR A 14 -16.60 9.68 -4.49
CA THR A 14 -16.26 10.92 -5.23
C THR A 14 -16.61 12.19 -4.46
N ASP A 15 -17.61 12.12 -3.58
CA ASP A 15 -18.17 13.23 -2.79
C ASP A 15 -17.59 13.32 -1.37
N THR A 16 -16.32 12.94 -1.20
CA THR A 16 -15.71 12.84 0.12
C THR A 16 -14.56 13.82 0.25
N SER A 17 -14.61 14.65 1.30
CA SER A 17 -13.53 15.57 1.63
C SER A 17 -12.20 14.83 1.79
N ASN A 18 -11.09 15.50 1.48
CA ASN A 18 -9.76 14.92 1.68
C ASN A 18 -9.53 14.49 3.13
N ASP A 19 -10.17 15.14 4.11
CA ASP A 19 -10.10 14.78 5.52
C ASP A 19 -10.71 13.40 5.82
N ASN A 20 -11.87 13.10 5.24
CA ASN A 20 -12.51 11.79 5.42
C ASN A 20 -11.69 10.68 4.75
N ARG A 21 -11.17 10.92 3.55
CA ARG A 21 -10.25 9.97 2.88
C ARG A 21 -8.97 9.79 3.68
N TYR A 22 -8.45 10.85 4.28
CA TYR A 22 -7.29 10.82 5.15
C TYR A 22 -7.54 9.96 6.40
N LEU A 23 -8.66 10.17 7.10
CA LEU A 23 -9.01 9.39 8.29
C LEU A 23 -9.28 7.92 7.94
N ALA A 24 -9.97 7.67 6.82
CA ALA A 24 -10.20 6.31 6.32
C ALA A 24 -8.88 5.61 5.99
N SER A 25 -7.97 6.28 5.27
CA SER A 25 -6.62 5.77 4.95
C SER A 25 -5.82 5.46 6.23
N LEU A 26 -5.87 6.34 7.23
CA LEU A 26 -5.21 6.12 8.52
C LEU A 26 -5.75 4.88 9.24
N ALA A 27 -7.07 4.76 9.36
CA ALA A 27 -7.72 3.62 10.01
C ALA A 27 -7.43 2.30 9.28
N LEU A 28 -7.47 2.33 7.94
CA LEU A 28 -7.12 1.18 7.11
C LEU A 28 -5.67 0.76 7.31
N GLY A 29 -4.74 1.71 7.34
CA GLY A 29 -3.31 1.41 7.52
C GLY A 29 -3.05 0.73 8.87
N ALA A 30 -3.66 1.24 9.94
CA ALA A 30 -3.60 0.60 11.25
C ALA A 30 -4.22 -0.80 11.25
N ALA A 31 -5.33 -1.00 10.54
CA ALA A 31 -6.02 -2.29 10.48
C ALA A 31 -5.25 -3.36 9.68
N PHE A 32 -4.49 -2.97 8.65
CA PHE A 32 -3.68 -3.89 7.84
C PHE A 32 -2.38 -4.31 8.53
N GLN A 33 -1.80 -3.42 9.35
CA GLN A 33 -0.48 -3.63 9.92
C GLN A 33 -0.42 -4.94 10.73
N GLY A 34 0.36 -5.90 10.25
CA GLY A 34 0.55 -7.20 10.90
C GLY A 34 -0.70 -8.09 10.92
N ASN A 35 -1.69 -7.83 10.07
CA ASN A 35 -2.96 -8.57 10.05
C ASN A 35 -3.28 -9.17 8.68
N PRO A 36 -2.79 -10.39 8.37
CA PRO A 36 -3.02 -11.06 7.09
C PRO A 36 -4.49 -11.27 6.72
N LYS A 37 -5.37 -11.46 7.72
CA LYS A 37 -6.82 -11.64 7.46
C LYS A 37 -7.44 -10.36 6.91
N VAL A 38 -7.11 -9.22 7.50
CA VAL A 38 -7.61 -7.91 7.06
C VAL A 38 -6.94 -7.50 5.74
N GLN A 39 -5.64 -7.74 5.59
CA GLN A 39 -4.92 -7.54 4.32
C GLN A 39 -5.56 -8.34 3.17
N SER A 40 -5.85 -9.63 3.39
CA SER A 40 -6.52 -10.49 2.41
C SER A 40 -7.89 -9.95 2.01
N LYS A 41 -8.71 -9.51 2.97
CA LYS A 41 -10.01 -8.89 2.68
C LYS A 41 -9.86 -7.59 1.88
N GLY A 42 -8.90 -6.73 2.24
CA GLY A 42 -8.60 -5.51 1.49
C GLY A 42 -8.15 -5.81 0.05
N LEU A 43 -7.30 -6.82 -0.13
CA LEU A 43 -6.86 -7.28 -1.44
C LEU A 43 -8.03 -7.78 -2.30
N ASN A 44 -8.91 -8.62 -1.73
CA ASN A 44 -10.09 -9.16 -2.41
C ASN A 44 -11.07 -8.06 -2.85
N LEU A 45 -11.06 -6.92 -2.17
CA LEU A 45 -11.84 -5.73 -2.52
C LEU A 45 -11.14 -4.81 -3.54
N GLY A 46 -10.00 -5.24 -4.10
CA GLY A 46 -9.27 -4.50 -5.13
C GLY A 46 -8.50 -3.27 -4.61
N LEU A 47 -8.27 -3.19 -3.30
CA LEU A 47 -7.75 -1.98 -2.68
C LEU A 47 -6.34 -1.60 -3.16
N VAL A 48 -5.49 -2.56 -3.53
CA VAL A 48 -4.14 -2.28 -4.07
C VAL A 48 -4.23 -1.42 -5.34
N ARG A 49 -5.03 -1.84 -6.32
CA ARG A 49 -5.24 -1.09 -7.57
C ARG A 49 -5.81 0.31 -7.27
N TYR A 50 -6.73 0.38 -6.32
CA TYR A 50 -7.36 1.65 -5.96
C TYR A 50 -6.41 2.64 -5.29
N LEU A 51 -5.60 2.18 -4.33
CA LEU A 51 -4.57 3.01 -3.68
C LEU A 51 -3.56 3.53 -4.71
N LEU A 52 -3.14 2.70 -5.67
CA LEU A 52 -2.25 3.13 -6.75
C LEU A 52 -2.90 4.19 -7.65
N HIS A 53 -4.19 4.04 -7.97
CA HIS A 53 -4.92 5.06 -8.71
C HIS A 53 -4.96 6.40 -7.96
N LEU A 54 -5.26 6.39 -6.65
CA LEU A 54 -5.27 7.60 -5.83
C LEU A 54 -3.90 8.25 -5.63
N LEU A 55 -2.82 7.47 -5.64
CA LEU A 55 -1.46 8.00 -5.58
C LEU A 55 -1.07 8.70 -6.89
N ASN A 56 -1.58 8.22 -8.03
CA ASN A 56 -1.35 8.83 -9.33
C ASN A 56 -2.29 9.99 -9.66
N SER A 57 -3.39 10.17 -8.92
CA SER A 57 -4.28 11.33 -9.12
C SER A 57 -3.69 12.61 -8.54
N GLY A 58 -4.26 13.76 -8.92
CA GLY A 58 -3.87 15.11 -8.47
C GLY A 58 -4.20 15.42 -7.00
N ASN A 59 -4.18 14.42 -6.12
CA ASN A 59 -4.39 14.61 -4.68
C ASN A 59 -3.24 15.39 -4.05
N ASP A 60 -3.54 16.10 -2.96
CA ASP A 60 -2.52 16.80 -2.17
C ASP A 60 -1.51 15.84 -1.52
N ASN A 61 -0.35 16.39 -1.14
CA ASN A 61 0.74 15.64 -0.54
C ASN A 61 0.39 15.02 0.83
N THR A 62 -0.54 15.61 1.58
CA THR A 62 -0.95 15.11 2.89
C THR A 62 -1.70 13.80 2.75
N LEU A 63 -2.66 13.73 1.82
CA LEU A 63 -3.39 12.52 1.51
C LEU A 63 -2.47 11.47 0.86
N LYS A 64 -1.63 11.86 -0.12
CA LYS A 64 -0.67 10.93 -0.74
C LYS A 64 0.25 10.28 0.29
N TYR A 65 0.76 11.04 1.24
CA TYR A 65 1.60 10.51 2.32
C TYR A 65 0.89 9.44 3.17
N ARG A 66 -0.42 9.60 3.40
CA ARG A 66 -1.22 8.57 4.09
C ARG A 66 -1.53 7.37 3.21
N LEU A 67 -1.84 7.58 1.95
CA LEU A 67 -2.06 6.49 1.00
C LEU A 67 -0.80 5.62 0.85
N VAL A 68 0.39 6.22 0.81
CA VAL A 68 1.66 5.48 0.82
C VAL A 68 1.77 4.63 2.10
N PHE A 69 1.45 5.19 3.27
CA PHE A 69 1.45 4.42 4.52
C PHE A 69 0.48 3.24 4.49
N THR A 70 -0.76 3.46 4.08
CA THR A 70 -1.77 2.39 3.97
C THR A 70 -1.30 1.30 3.01
N LEU A 71 -0.74 1.69 1.86
CA LEU A 71 -0.17 0.76 0.89
C LEU A 71 0.97 -0.04 1.53
N SER A 72 1.92 0.61 2.22
CA SER A 72 3.02 -0.07 2.91
C SER A 72 2.50 -1.14 3.87
N THR A 73 1.51 -0.81 4.71
CA THR A 73 0.94 -1.76 5.66
C THR A 73 0.16 -2.89 5.01
N LEU A 74 -0.40 -2.68 3.82
CA LEU A 74 -1.10 -3.71 3.05
C LEU A 74 -0.14 -4.70 2.37
N LEU A 75 1.06 -4.24 1.99
CA LEU A 75 2.03 -5.04 1.23
C LEU A 75 2.99 -5.84 2.11
N ARG A 76 3.43 -5.28 3.24
CA ARG A 76 4.46 -5.91 4.09
C ARG A 76 4.02 -7.26 4.62
N ASN A 77 4.91 -8.24 4.50
CA ASN A 77 4.72 -9.64 4.87
C ASN A 77 3.48 -10.29 4.24
N PHE A 78 3.05 -9.80 3.08
CA PHE A 78 1.85 -10.31 2.41
C PHE A 78 2.07 -10.48 0.89
N PRO A 79 2.68 -11.61 0.47
CA PRO A 79 3.10 -11.84 -0.92
C PRO A 79 1.97 -11.69 -1.96
N GLN A 80 0.73 -12.02 -1.61
CA GLN A 80 -0.41 -11.89 -2.51
C GLN A 80 -0.67 -10.42 -2.90
N ALA A 81 -0.60 -9.50 -1.93
CA ALA A 81 -0.77 -8.07 -2.23
C ALA A 81 0.45 -7.49 -2.95
N GLN A 82 1.66 -7.98 -2.67
CA GLN A 82 2.87 -7.61 -3.42
C GLN A 82 2.76 -8.00 -4.89
N GLY A 83 2.28 -9.22 -5.18
CA GLY A 83 1.99 -9.66 -6.55
C GLY A 83 0.97 -8.75 -7.24
N SER A 84 -0.13 -8.40 -6.55
CA SER A 84 -1.10 -7.43 -7.07
C SER A 84 -0.50 -6.04 -7.29
N PHE A 85 0.40 -5.59 -6.42
CA PHE A 85 1.07 -4.30 -6.57
C PHE A 85 1.93 -4.26 -7.83
N LEU A 86 2.72 -5.29 -8.07
CA LEU A 86 3.52 -5.41 -9.30
C LEU A 86 2.62 -5.48 -10.55
N ALA A 87 1.56 -6.28 -10.50
CA ALA A 87 0.64 -6.46 -11.63
C ALA A 87 -0.12 -5.17 -12.04
N HIS A 88 -0.25 -4.21 -11.13
CA HIS A 88 -0.99 -2.96 -11.35
C HIS A 88 -0.08 -1.73 -11.50
N GLY A 89 1.20 -1.91 -11.85
CA GLY A 89 2.11 -0.80 -12.11
C GLY A 89 2.59 -0.07 -10.84
N GLY A 90 2.75 -0.83 -9.75
CA GLY A 90 3.17 -0.31 -8.46
C GLY A 90 4.55 0.34 -8.50
N ILE A 91 5.49 -0.23 -9.25
CA ILE A 91 6.86 0.27 -9.35
C ILE A 91 6.89 1.65 -10.03
N GLU A 92 6.17 1.80 -11.13
CA GLU A 92 6.05 3.05 -11.88
C GLU A 92 5.42 4.15 -11.02
N THR A 93 4.42 3.79 -10.21
CA THR A 93 3.79 4.71 -9.26
C THR A 93 4.79 5.21 -8.21
N ILE A 94 5.60 4.31 -7.67
CA ILE A 94 6.62 4.61 -6.67
C ILE A 94 7.75 5.47 -7.26
N VAL A 95 8.26 5.12 -8.45
CA VAL A 95 9.30 5.91 -9.15
C VAL A 95 8.81 7.35 -9.39
N LYS A 96 7.58 7.53 -9.88
CA LYS A 96 6.99 8.87 -10.05
C LYS A 96 6.95 9.69 -8.76
N ILE A 97 6.69 9.05 -7.62
CA ILE A 97 6.69 9.74 -6.31
C ILE A 97 8.10 10.18 -5.93
N VAL A 98 9.12 9.35 -6.17
CA VAL A 98 10.52 9.67 -5.88
C VAL A 98 11.02 10.80 -6.79
N ASP A 99 10.68 10.76 -8.06
CA ASP A 99 11.14 11.72 -9.08
C ASP A 99 10.39 13.07 -9.02
N SER A 100 9.17 13.08 -8.48
CA SER A 100 8.38 14.32 -8.36
C SER A 100 9.09 15.37 -7.51
N THR A 101 9.11 16.60 -8.03
CA THR A 101 9.59 17.80 -7.31
C THR A 101 8.65 18.22 -6.19
N ASP A 102 7.37 17.86 -6.29
CA ASP A 102 6.33 18.22 -5.31
C ASP A 102 6.36 17.30 -4.08
N SER A 103 6.96 16.12 -4.21
CA SER A 103 7.11 15.15 -3.13
C SER A 103 8.11 15.63 -2.08
N ASN A 104 7.68 15.77 -0.83
CA ASN A 104 8.59 16.09 0.26
C ASN A 104 9.54 14.91 0.60
N ASN A 105 10.69 15.22 1.21
CA ASN A 105 11.71 14.23 1.58
C ASN A 105 11.16 13.11 2.48
N LYS A 106 10.17 13.41 3.32
CA LYS A 106 9.54 12.43 4.22
C LYS A 106 8.77 11.36 3.44
N MET A 107 8.07 11.76 2.37
CA MET A 107 7.36 10.85 1.49
C MET A 107 8.33 10.01 0.68
N LYS A 108 9.38 10.62 0.10
CA LYS A 108 10.43 9.90 -0.63
C LYS A 108 11.13 8.86 0.24
N LEU A 109 11.51 9.23 1.46
CA LEU A 109 12.14 8.31 2.42
C LEU A 109 11.22 7.12 2.74
N ARG A 110 9.93 7.36 2.97
CA ARG A 110 8.96 6.29 3.27
C ARG A 110 8.82 5.31 2.12
N VAL A 111 8.80 5.82 0.89
CA VAL A 111 8.73 5.00 -0.32
C VAL A 111 9.99 4.16 -0.49
N ILE A 112 11.17 4.74 -0.29
CA ILE A 112 12.44 4.02 -0.34
C ILE A 112 12.50 2.93 0.74
N GLN A 113 12.04 3.23 1.96
CA GLN A 113 11.93 2.26 3.05
C GLN A 113 11.02 1.09 2.66
N LEU A 114 9.83 1.38 2.11
CA LEU A 114 8.92 0.34 1.61
C LEU A 114 9.61 -0.55 0.57
N MET A 115 10.30 0.03 -0.42
CA MET A 115 11.00 -0.75 -1.44
C MET A 115 12.06 -1.66 -0.83
N ASN A 116 12.85 -1.14 0.11
CA ASN A 116 13.85 -1.92 0.82
C ASN A 116 13.24 -3.09 1.59
N ASP A 117 12.12 -2.86 2.29
CA ASP A 117 11.42 -3.93 3.01
C ASP A 117 10.94 -5.03 2.05
N LEU A 118 10.34 -4.65 0.91
CA LEU A 118 9.85 -5.63 -0.07
C LEU A 118 10.98 -6.45 -0.73
N ILE A 119 12.16 -5.84 -0.92
CA ILE A 119 13.34 -6.56 -1.41
C ILE A 119 13.80 -7.58 -0.38
N ILE A 120 13.94 -7.17 0.89
CA ILE A 120 14.34 -8.06 1.99
C ILE A 120 13.35 -9.23 2.13
N GLU A 121 12.05 -8.94 2.10
CA GLU A 121 11.00 -9.96 2.19
C GLU A 121 11.05 -10.96 1.01
N LYS A 122 11.37 -10.49 -0.20
CA LYS A 122 11.55 -11.34 -1.37
C LYS A 122 12.77 -12.25 -1.24
N ASP A 123 13.88 -11.71 -0.75
CA ASP A 123 15.13 -12.46 -0.57
C ASP A 123 14.94 -13.57 0.48
N GLN A 124 14.33 -13.24 1.62
CA GLN A 124 13.96 -14.20 2.67
C GLN A 124 13.05 -15.31 2.12
N ALA A 125 12.02 -14.95 1.35
CA ALA A 125 11.13 -15.94 0.74
C ALA A 125 11.83 -16.82 -0.31
N THR A 126 12.95 -16.37 -0.89
CA THR A 126 13.75 -17.13 -1.83
C THR A 126 14.68 -18.10 -1.10
N ASP A 127 15.31 -17.65 -0.01
CA ASP A 127 16.16 -18.48 0.84
C ASP A 127 15.36 -19.59 1.52
N ASP A 128 14.17 -19.29 2.04
CA ASP A 128 13.27 -20.28 2.64
C ASP A 128 12.91 -21.40 1.64
N LYS A 129 12.68 -21.04 0.37
CA LYS A 129 12.41 -22.04 -0.68
C LYS A 129 13.60 -22.94 -0.92
N ARG A 130 14.82 -22.41 -0.98
CA ARG A 130 16.05 -23.22 -1.18
C ARG A 130 16.22 -24.25 -0.06
N LEU A 131 16.01 -23.85 1.19
CA LEU A 131 16.08 -24.74 2.36
C LEU A 131 15.05 -25.89 2.33
N VAL A 132 13.91 -25.70 1.67
CA VAL A 132 12.88 -26.74 1.52
C VAL A 132 13.26 -27.76 0.43
N TYR A 133 13.99 -27.36 -0.61
CA TYR A 133 14.39 -28.25 -1.71
C TYR A 133 15.72 -29.00 -1.47
N GLU A 134 16.48 -28.61 -0.45
CA GLU A 134 17.74 -29.27 -0.05
C GLU A 134 17.57 -30.31 1.09
N LYS A 135 16.33 -30.58 1.52
CA LYS A 135 15.98 -31.62 2.50
C LYS A 135 15.19 -32.76 1.86
#